data_AF-A0AAN7H8Y2-F1
#
_entry.id   AF-A0AAN7H8Y2-F1
#
_cell.length_a   1.000
_cell.length_b   1.000
_cell.length_c   1.000
_cell.angle_alpha   90.00
_cell.angle_beta   90.00
_cell.angle_gamma   90.00
#
_symmetry.space_group_name_H-M   'P 1'
#
loop_
_entity.id
_entity.type
_entity.pdbx_description
1 polymer ?
#
loop_
_entity_poly.entity_id
_entity_poly.type
_entity_poly.pdbx_seq_one_letter_code
_entity_poly.pdbx_strand_id
1 'polypeptide(L)' 'KMPGDSYAAYQPWSTGVCNCIGRNLAYAELRLNLAQVLWNYGPVPEDEKTGDFLDWKIWSIWAKRELYVSLCS' A
#
# COMPACT_ATOMS: atom_id res chain seq x y z
N LYS A 1 13.83 -2.88 11.13
CA LYS A 1 13.81 -1.45 11.52
C LYS A 1 14.88 -0.75 10.70
N MET A 2 14.51 0.07 9.72
CA MET A 2 15.47 0.75 8.85
C MET A 2 16.11 1.92 9.63
N PRO A 3 17.43 2.14 9.54
CA PRO A 3 18.07 3.28 10.19
C PRO A 3 17.60 4.58 9.52
N GLY A 4 17.11 5.53 10.33
CA GLY A 4 16.59 6.83 9.87
C GLY A 4 15.08 6.93 9.70
N ASP A 5 14.33 5.85 9.92
CA ASP A 5 12.87 5.85 9.79
C ASP A 5 12.17 6.39 11.06
N SER A 6 11.42 7.48 10.92
CA SER A 6 10.74 8.15 12.03
C SER A 6 9.30 7.67 12.13
N TYR A 7 9.10 6.55 12.83
CA TYR A 7 7.78 5.92 13.00
C TYR A 7 6.72 6.85 13.62
N ALA A 8 7.13 7.85 14.41
CA ALA A 8 6.21 8.84 14.95
C ALA A 8 5.53 9.69 13.87
N ALA A 9 6.21 9.92 12.74
CA ALA A 9 5.69 10.67 11.59
C ALA A 9 4.70 9.84 10.74
N TYR A 10 4.67 8.52 10.90
CA TYR A 10 3.79 7.65 10.15
C TYR A 10 2.36 7.66 10.73
N GLN A 11 1.51 8.54 10.20
CA GLN A 11 0.13 8.73 10.66
C GLN A 11 -0.90 8.63 9.51
N PRO A 12 -1.00 7.48 8.81
CA PRO A 12 -1.87 7.33 7.63
C PRO A 12 -3.38 7.41 7.94
N TRP A 13 -3.77 7.33 9.22
CA TRP A 13 -5.16 7.32 9.68
C TRP A 13 -5.53 8.57 10.49
N SER A 14 -4.79 9.67 10.28
CA SER A 14 -4.85 10.89 11.09
C SER A 14 -4.42 10.68 12.57
N THR A 15 -4.36 11.76 13.33
CA THR A 15 -3.95 11.77 14.75
C THR A 15 -5.01 12.42 15.65
N GLY A 16 -4.93 12.15 16.96
CA GLY A 16 -5.80 12.77 17.96
C GLY A 16 -7.18 12.13 18.08
N VAL A 17 -8.14 12.92 18.60
CA VAL A 17 -9.51 12.49 18.94
C VAL A 17 -10.38 12.17 17.71
N CYS A 18 -10.01 12.71 16.55
CA CYS A 18 -10.71 12.49 15.27
C CYS A 18 -9.90 11.59 14.34
N ASN A 19 -9.23 10.56 14.88
CA ASN A 19 -8.58 9.55 14.06
C ASN A 19 -9.62 8.64 13.37
N CYS A 20 -9.19 7.89 12.36
CA CYS A 20 -10.08 6.96 11.67
C CYS A 20 -10.51 5.82 12.60
N ILE A 21 -11.80 5.78 12.96
CA ILE A 21 -12.40 4.66 13.71
C ILE A 21 -12.29 3.33 12.94
N GLY A 22 -12.30 3.41 11.61
CA GLY A 22 -12.17 2.27 10.70
C GLY A 22 -10.75 1.70 10.60
N ARG A 23 -9.75 2.26 11.28
CA ARG A 23 -8.34 1.82 11.19
C ARG A 23 -8.19 0.31 11.39
N ASN A 24 -8.83 -0.26 12.40
CA ASN A 24 -8.70 -1.68 12.70
C ASN A 24 -9.36 -2.54 11.63
N LEU A 25 -10.54 -2.14 11.14
CA LEU A 25 -11.26 -2.84 10.07
C LEU A 25 -10.46 -2.79 8.77
N ALA A 26 -9.99 -1.61 8.36
CA ALA A 26 -9.21 -1.44 7.15
C ALA A 26 -7.91 -2.26 7.19
N TYR A 27 -7.24 -2.35 8.34
CA TYR A 27 -6.08 -3.23 8.48
C TYR A 27 -6.43 -4.71 8.37
N ALA A 28 -7.57 -5.14 8.93
CA ALA A 28 -8.01 -6.51 8.82
C ALA A 28 -8.32 -6.87 7.36
N GLU A 29 -9.10 -6.04 6.67
CA GLU A 29 -9.44 -6.22 5.26
C GLU A 29 -8.21 -6.21 4.36
N LEU A 30 -7.30 -5.24 4.54
CA LEU A 30 -6.08 -5.15 3.75
C LEU A 30 -5.22 -6.40 3.89
N ARG A 31 -5.05 -6.91 5.12
CA ARG A 31 -4.26 -8.12 5.38
C ARG A 31 -4.90 -9.35 4.74
N LEU A 32 -6.21 -9.51 4.88
CA LEU A 32 -6.93 -10.66 4.32
C LEU A 32 -6.90 -10.64 2.80
N ASN A 33 -7.23 -9.50 2.18
CA ASN A 33 -7.19 -9.36 0.72
C ASN A 33 -5.78 -9.59 0.16
N LEU A 34 -4.76 -8.99 0.78
CA LEU A 34 -3.37 -9.16 0.33
C LEU A 34 -2.92 -10.62 0.47
N ALA A 35 -3.24 -11.28 1.59
CA ALA A 35 -2.90 -12.69 1.78
C ALA A 35 -3.56 -13.59 0.73
N GLN A 36 -4.85 -13.36 0.42
CA GLN A 36 -5.56 -14.10 -0.60
C GLN A 36 -4.97 -13.91 -2.01
N VAL A 37 -4.62 -12.67 -2.36
CA VAL A 37 -4.01 -12.40 -3.68
C VAL A 37 -2.64 -13.07 -3.80
N LEU A 38 -1.80 -12.93 -2.77
CA LEU A 38 -0.46 -13.52 -2.77
C LEU A 38 -0.51 -15.05 -2.80
N TRP A 39 -1.44 -15.68 -2.08
CA TRP A 39 -1.56 -17.12 -2.01
C TRP A 39 -2.08 -17.76 -3.30
N ASN A 40 -3.05 -17.12 -3.97
CA ASN A 40 -3.71 -17.71 -5.13
C ASN A 40 -3.06 -17.37 -6.48
N TYR A 41 -2.39 -16.22 -6.59
CA TYR A 41 -1.99 -15.69 -7.92
C TYR A 41 -0.49 -15.41 -8.09
N GLY A 42 0.32 -15.57 -7.03
CA GLY A 42 1.78 -15.37 -7.10
C GLY A 42 2.23 -14.15 -7.93
N PRO A 43 1.75 -12.93 -7.63
CA PRO A 43 1.98 -11.76 -8.48
C PRO A 43 3.47 -11.40 -8.61
N VAL A 44 3.92 -11.11 -9.83
CA VAL A 44 5.28 -10.65 -10.14
C VAL A 44 5.24 -9.23 -10.72
N PRO A 45 5.97 -8.26 -10.15
CA PRO A 45 5.97 -6.87 -10.62
C PRO A 45 6.57 -6.74 -12.03
N GLU A 46 5.95 -5.93 -12.88
CA GLU A 46 6.46 -5.56 -14.19
C GLU A 46 7.07 -4.14 -14.16
N ASP A 47 8.33 -4.07 -13.76
CA ASP A 47 9.04 -2.79 -13.56
C ASP A 47 9.21 -1.99 -14.85
N GLU A 48 9.38 -2.66 -16.00
CA GLU A 48 9.53 -2.00 -17.31
C GLU A 48 8.30 -1.17 -17.71
N LYS A 49 7.09 -1.65 -17.38
CA LYS A 49 5.83 -0.95 -17.69
C LYS A 49 5.47 0.08 -16.61
N THR A 50 5.82 -0.20 -15.36
CA THR A 50 5.48 0.65 -14.21
C THR A 50 6.40 1.88 -14.11
N GLY A 51 7.68 1.72 -14.46
CA GLY A 51 8.73 2.70 -14.19
C GLY A 51 9.11 2.77 -12.71
N ASP A 52 9.79 3.84 -12.29
CA ASP A 52 10.20 4.00 -10.88
C ASP A 52 8.98 4.10 -9.95
N PHE A 53 8.84 3.10 -9.08
CA PHE A 53 7.77 2.99 -8.09
C PHE A 53 7.82 4.12 -7.04
N LEU A 54 9.02 4.61 -6.70
CA LEU A 54 9.19 5.61 -5.64
C LEU A 54 8.89 7.04 -6.09
N ASP A 55 8.83 7.31 -7.39
CA ASP A 55 8.47 8.63 -7.95
C ASP A 55 6.95 8.86 -8.02
N TRP A 56 6.15 8.06 -7.31
CA TRP A 56 4.70 8.24 -7.26
C TRP A 56 4.32 9.43 -6.38
N LYS A 57 4.24 10.61 -6.99
CA LYS A 57 3.69 11.83 -6.37
C LYS A 57 2.18 11.71 -6.19
N ILE A 58 1.77 11.26 -5.00
CA ILE A 58 0.36 11.12 -4.62
C ILE A 58 -0.06 12.42 -3.92
N TRP A 59 -0.72 13.31 -4.68
CA TRP A 59 -1.26 14.56 -4.15
C TRP A 59 -2.64 14.39 -3.50
N SER A 60 -3.33 13.28 -3.81
CA SER A 60 -4.62 12.88 -3.29
C SER A 60 -4.94 11.44 -3.74
N ILE A 61 -5.95 10.80 -3.14
CA ILE A 61 -6.38 9.41 -3.40
C ILE A 61 -6.68 9.15 -4.90
N TRP A 62 -7.04 10.20 -5.66
CA TRP A 62 -7.51 10.11 -7.04
C TRP A 62 -6.44 10.06 -8.14
N ALA A 63 -5.18 10.43 -7.84
CA ALA A 63 -4.12 10.51 -8.85
C ALA A 63 -3.03 9.45 -8.59
N LYS A 64 -3.42 8.17 -8.59
CA LYS A 64 -2.49 7.05 -8.47
C LYS A 64 -2.12 6.55 -9.88
N ARG A 65 -0.82 6.41 -10.14
CA ARG A 65 -0.31 5.77 -11.37
C ARG A 65 -0.63 4.27 -11.35
N GLU A 66 -0.71 3.69 -12.53
CA GLU A 66 -0.96 2.25 -12.71
C GLU A 66 0.25 1.43 -12.23
N LEU A 67 -0.01 0.33 -11.52
CA LEU A 67 0.99 -0.65 -11.12
C LEU A 67 0.76 -1.90 -11.95
N TYR A 68 1.70 -2.21 -12.84
CA TYR A 68 1.60 -3.39 -13.70
C TYR A 68 2.17 -4.61 -12.99
N VAL A 69 1.39 -5.68 -12.97
CA VAL A 69 1.72 -6.94 -12.30
C VAL A 69 1.27 -8.08 -13.19
N SER A 70 2.17 -9.04 -13.39
CA SER A 70 1.83 -10.30 -14.05
C SER A 70 1.38 -11.33 -13.00
N LEU A 71 0.32 -12.06 -13.29
CA LEU A 71 -0.18 -13.13 -12.42
C LEU A 71 0.31 -14.46 -12.97
N CYS A 72 0.96 -15.25 -12.11
CA CYS A 72 1.45 -16.58 -12.47
C CYS A 72 0.48 -17.60 -11.86
N SER A 73 -0.33 -18.26 -12.71
CA SER A 73 -1.27 -19.31 -12.32
C SER A 73 -0.77 -20.68 -12.75
#